data_AF-A0A1W1DW73-F1
#
_entry.id   AF-A0A1W1DW73-F1
#
_cell.length_a   1.000
_cell.length_b   1.000
_cell.length_c   1.000
_cell.angle_alpha   90.00
_cell.angle_beta   90.00
_cell.angle_gamma   90.00
#
_symmetry.space_group_name_H-M   'P 1'
#
loop_
_entity.id
_entity.type
_entity.pdbx_description
1 polymer ?
#
loop_
_entity_poly.entity_id
_entity_poly.type
_entity_poly.pdbx_seq_one_letter_code
_entity_poly.pdbx_strand_id
1 'polypeptide(L)'
;MKNLTKILALSGIVTTIMLTGCGNNKSASEVVGTHVPSNTYSAMSCADLKVEYSALEKSVVKSANAVDTKKNSQDNKDMAAALLFFPALAFTDENTEEVSRHAEIKGKYEAIKNVFINKCIK
;
A
#
# COMPACT_ATOMS: atom_id res chain seq x y z
N MET A 1 45.11 16.00 -25.72
CA MET A 1 43.98 15.07 -25.56
C MET A 1 44.45 13.62 -25.37
N LYS A 2 45.30 13.30 -24.37
CA LYS A 2 45.76 11.90 -24.10
C LYS A 2 45.79 11.52 -22.61
N ASN A 3 45.31 12.41 -21.73
CA ASN A 3 45.43 12.25 -20.28
C ASN A 3 44.08 11.98 -19.59
N LEU A 4 42.97 11.96 -20.32
CA LEU A 4 41.64 11.66 -19.77
C LEU A 4 41.41 10.15 -19.57
N THR A 5 42.08 9.28 -20.34
CA THR A 5 41.78 7.84 -20.35
C THR A 5 42.47 7.05 -19.24
N LYS A 6 43.50 7.60 -18.58
CA LYS A 6 44.28 6.89 -17.54
C LYS A 6 43.74 7.09 -16.11
N ILE A 7 42.87 8.07 -15.90
CA ILE A 7 42.22 8.30 -14.58
C ILE A 7 41.05 7.32 -14.37
N LEU A 8 40.60 6.66 -15.44
CA LEU A 8 39.57 5.60 -15.41
C LEU A 8 40.06 4.25 -14.86
N ALA A 9 41.35 4.10 -14.53
CA ALA A 9 41.96 2.80 -14.21
C ALA A 9 42.47 2.65 -12.75
N LEU A 10 42.15 3.57 -11.84
CA LEU A 10 42.54 3.41 -10.44
C LEU A 10 41.35 3.56 -9.49
N SER A 11 40.64 2.43 -9.36
CA SER A 11 40.11 1.91 -8.10
C SER A 11 39.29 2.88 -7.25
N GLY A 12 37.98 2.86 -7.48
CA GLY A 12 37.02 3.45 -6.56
C GLY A 12 35.68 3.75 -7.20
N ILE A 13 35.10 2.80 -7.94
CA ILE A 13 33.65 2.79 -8.18
C ILE A 13 33.01 2.51 -6.81
N VAL A 14 32.95 3.55 -5.97
CA VAL A 14 31.98 3.62 -4.88
C VAL A 14 30.71 4.10 -5.55
N THR A 15 30.08 3.18 -6.28
CA THR A 15 28.65 3.27 -6.49
C THR A 15 28.06 3.11 -5.10
N THR A 16 27.77 4.22 -4.43
CA THR A 16 26.92 4.22 -3.25
C THR A 16 25.59 3.69 -3.74
N ILE A 17 25.41 2.38 -3.64
CA ILE A 17 24.15 1.72 -3.87
C ILE A 17 23.26 2.28 -2.77
N MET A 18 22.55 3.36 -3.10
CA MET A 18 21.36 3.78 -2.39
C MET A 18 20.36 2.66 -2.60
N LEU A 19 20.54 1.57 -1.87
CA LEU A 19 19.60 0.48 -1.69
C LEU A 19 18.48 1.03 -0.80
N THR A 20 17.88 2.16 -1.18
CA THR A 20 16.53 2.47 -0.73
C THR A 20 15.69 1.41 -1.40
N GLY A 21 15.46 0.30 -0.69
CA GLY A 21 14.62 -0.78 -1.18
C GLY A 21 13.33 -0.14 -1.65
N CYS A 22 13.07 -0.18 -2.96
CA CYS A 22 11.71 -0.07 -3.46
C CYS A 22 11.00 -1.30 -2.91
N GLY A 23 10.53 -1.21 -1.66
CA GLY A 23 9.64 -2.19 -1.09
C GLY A 23 8.41 -2.22 -1.98
N ASN A 24 8.33 -3.27 -2.78
CA ASN A 24 7.23 -3.51 -3.69
C ASN A 24 5.94 -3.79 -2.89
N ASN A 25 6.09 -4.35 -1.68
CA ASN A 25 4.98 -4.63 -0.77
C ASN A 25 4.58 -3.37 0.02
N LYS A 26 3.27 -3.11 0.14
CA LYS A 26 2.71 -1.96 0.88
C LYS A 26 2.05 -2.39 2.18
N SER A 27 2.19 -1.60 3.23
CA SER A 27 1.38 -1.73 4.45
C SER A 27 0.00 -1.11 4.26
N ALA A 28 -1.00 -1.56 5.03
CA ALA A 28 -2.36 -1.01 4.97
C ALA A 28 -2.40 0.51 5.22
N SER A 29 -1.49 1.02 6.05
CA SER A 29 -1.33 2.43 6.37
C SER A 29 -0.93 3.28 5.17
N GLU A 30 -0.16 2.71 4.23
CA GLU A 30 0.32 3.39 3.02
C GLU A 30 -0.69 3.38 1.88
N VAL A 31 -1.74 2.54 1.97
CA VAL A 31 -2.76 2.42 0.94
C VAL A 31 -3.68 3.63 0.97
N VAL A 32 -3.75 4.38 -0.13
CA VAL A 32 -4.72 5.46 -0.31
C VAL A 32 -6.05 4.85 -0.79
N GLY A 33 -7.16 5.27 -0.18
CA GLY A 33 -8.49 4.82 -0.58
C GLY A 33 -8.84 5.29 -2.00
N THR A 34 -9.49 4.43 -2.77
CA THR A 34 -10.04 4.79 -4.08
C THR A 34 -11.11 5.87 -3.90
N HIS A 35 -11.12 6.89 -4.75
CA HIS A 35 -12.13 7.94 -4.62
C HIS A 35 -13.54 7.40 -4.86
N VAL A 36 -14.43 7.55 -3.87
CA VAL A 36 -15.85 7.22 -3.97
C VAL A 36 -16.69 8.49 -3.76
N PRO A 37 -17.57 8.85 -4.71
CA PRO A 37 -18.44 10.00 -4.58
C PRO A 37 -19.40 9.92 -3.38
N SER A 38 -19.42 10.97 -2.56
CA SER A 38 -20.30 11.08 -1.38
C SER A 38 -21.80 11.14 -1.71
N ASN A 39 -22.17 11.51 -2.94
CA ASN A 39 -23.57 11.47 -3.41
C ASN A 39 -24.17 10.05 -3.37
N THR A 40 -23.33 9.01 -3.40
CA THR A 40 -23.76 7.61 -3.26
C THR A 40 -24.50 7.37 -1.94
N TYR A 41 -24.14 8.10 -0.88
CA TYR A 41 -24.67 7.90 0.47
C TYR A 41 -25.61 9.03 0.92
N SER A 42 -25.76 10.10 0.14
CA SER A 42 -26.52 11.30 0.56
C SER A 42 -28.01 11.05 0.78
N ALA A 43 -28.59 10.09 0.04
CA ALA A 43 -30.00 9.72 0.13
C ALA A 43 -30.33 8.82 1.34
N MET A 44 -29.35 8.21 1.99
CA MET A 44 -29.57 7.31 3.13
C MET A 44 -30.01 8.06 4.39
N SER A 45 -30.80 7.43 5.25
CA SER A 45 -31.15 7.98 6.56
C SER A 45 -29.96 7.88 7.53
N CYS A 46 -29.98 8.64 8.64
CA CYS A 46 -28.92 8.53 9.64
C CYS A 46 -28.86 7.16 10.34
N ALA A 47 -29.98 6.45 10.42
CA ALA A 47 -30.00 5.08 10.91
C ALA A 47 -29.28 4.13 9.95
N ASP A 48 -29.59 4.24 8.65
CA ASP A 48 -28.96 3.43 7.60
C ASP A 48 -27.47 3.73 7.47
N LEU A 49 -27.10 5.02 7.50
CA LEU A 49 -25.70 5.46 7.47
C LEU A 49 -24.90 4.91 8.64
N LYS A 50 -25.48 4.84 9.84
CA LYS A 50 -24.79 4.30 11.01
C LYS A 50 -24.51 2.80 10.86
N VAL A 51 -25.49 2.04 10.37
CA VAL A 51 -25.33 0.59 10.13
C VAL A 51 -24.27 0.34 9.07
N GLU A 52 -24.35 1.05 7.94
CA GLU A 52 -23.43 0.90 6.82
C GLU A 52 -22.02 1.39 7.19
N TYR A 53 -21.89 2.49 7.94
CA TYR A 53 -20.62 2.98 8.46
C TYR A 53 -19.94 1.91 9.34
N SER A 54 -20.66 1.32 10.30
CA SER A 54 -20.11 0.26 11.15
C SER A 54 -19.78 -1.02 10.38
N ALA A 55 -20.52 -1.35 9.33
CA ALA A 55 -20.21 -2.49 8.46
C ALA A 55 -18.93 -2.25 7.64
N LEU A 56 -18.78 -1.05 7.09
CA LEU A 56 -17.59 -0.64 6.34
C LEU A 56 -16.36 -0.51 7.24
N GLU A 57 -16.50 0.00 8.46
CA GLU A 57 -15.42 0.08 9.45
C GLU A 57 -14.82 -1.30 9.75
N LYS A 58 -15.67 -2.30 10.01
CA LYS A 58 -15.24 -3.70 10.20
C LYS A 58 -14.55 -4.25 8.95
N SER A 59 -15.06 -3.91 7.77
CA SER A 59 -14.50 -4.34 6.49
C SER A 59 -13.11 -3.73 6.22
N VAL A 60 -12.92 -2.45 6.57
CA VAL A 60 -11.63 -1.75 6.48
C VAL A 60 -10.61 -2.39 7.41
N VAL A 61 -10.95 -2.62 8.68
CA VAL A 61 -10.04 -3.26 9.64
C VAL A 61 -9.65 -4.67 9.19
N LYS A 62 -10.63 -5.45 8.73
CA LYS A 62 -10.39 -6.81 8.23
C LYS A 62 -9.47 -6.82 7.01
N SER A 63 -9.69 -5.92 6.05
CA SER A 63 -8.86 -5.82 4.84
C SER A 63 -7.47 -5.25 5.13
N ALA A 64 -7.35 -4.31 6.07
CA ALA A 64 -6.04 -3.83 6.54
C ALA A 64 -5.19 -4.98 7.10
N ASN A 65 -5.78 -5.81 7.96
CA ASN A 65 -5.09 -6.99 8.51
C ASN A 65 -4.66 -7.98 7.41
N ALA A 66 -5.47 -8.15 6.36
CA ALA A 66 -5.12 -9.01 5.23
C ALA A 66 -3.91 -8.46 4.46
N VAL A 67 -3.88 -7.15 4.16
CA VAL A 67 -2.75 -6.47 3.52
C VAL A 67 -1.47 -6.65 4.33
N ASP A 68 -1.51 -6.37 5.64
CA ASP A 68 -0.31 -6.45 6.49
C ASP A 68 0.17 -7.89 6.68
N THR A 69 -0.74 -8.84 6.81
CA THR A 69 -0.40 -10.28 6.90
C THR A 69 0.29 -10.75 5.62
N LYS A 70 -0.23 -10.33 4.45
CA LYS A 70 0.32 -10.69 3.14
C LYS A 70 1.67 -10.04 2.89
N LYS A 71 1.80 -8.75 3.24
CA LYS A 71 3.07 -8.02 3.24
C LYS A 71 4.13 -8.76 4.05
N ASN A 72 3.84 -9.08 5.32
CA ASN A 72 4.80 -9.77 6.19
C ASN A 72 5.16 -11.17 5.66
N SER A 73 4.19 -11.89 5.07
CA SER A 73 4.47 -13.19 4.46
C SER A 73 5.35 -13.07 3.21
N GLN A 74 5.16 -12.05 2.38
CA GLN A 74 5.98 -11.81 1.19
C GLN A 74 7.36 -11.30 1.59
N ASP A 75 7.47 -10.37 2.54
CA ASP A 75 8.77 -9.89 3.05
C ASP A 75 9.64 -11.05 3.59
N ASN A 76 9.04 -12.01 4.29
CA ASN A 76 9.74 -13.20 4.77
C ASN A 76 10.21 -14.12 3.62
N LYS A 77 9.38 -14.27 2.58
CA LYS A 77 9.74 -15.04 1.38
C LYS A 77 10.84 -14.34 0.59
N ASP A 78 10.75 -13.03 0.46
CA ASP A 78 11.73 -12.19 -0.22
C ASP A 78 13.06 -12.25 0.53
N MET A 79 13.05 -12.14 1.86
CA MET A 79 14.26 -12.32 2.67
C MET A 79 14.87 -13.73 2.50
N ALA A 80 14.04 -14.78 2.48
CA ALA A 80 14.53 -16.14 2.23
C ALA A 80 15.10 -16.29 0.81
N ALA A 81 14.44 -15.71 -0.19
CA ALA A 81 14.90 -15.68 -1.57
C ALA A 81 16.18 -14.84 -1.73
N ALA A 82 16.33 -13.74 -0.99
CA ALA A 82 17.54 -12.94 -0.92
C ALA A 82 18.74 -13.77 -0.46
N LEU A 83 18.52 -14.59 0.56
CA LEU A 83 19.55 -15.43 1.16
C LEU A 83 19.97 -16.58 0.23
N LEU A 84 19.02 -17.19 -0.47
CA LEU A 84 19.25 -18.39 -1.29
C LEU A 84 19.54 -18.07 -2.77
N PHE A 85 18.93 -17.02 -3.30
CA PHE A 85 18.93 -16.65 -4.72
C PHE A 85 18.77 -15.12 -4.88
N PHE A 86 19.73 -14.34 -4.35
CA PHE A 86 19.72 -12.87 -4.41
C PHE A 86 19.33 -12.27 -5.79
N PRO A 87 19.76 -12.79 -6.96
CA PRO A 87 19.33 -12.27 -8.26
C PRO A 87 17.83 -12.41 -8.55
N ALA A 88 17.15 -13.36 -7.90
CA ALA A 88 15.72 -13.61 -8.10
C ALA A 88 14.81 -12.62 -7.35
N LEU A 89 15.36 -11.81 -6.44
CA LEU A 89 14.63 -10.74 -5.76
C LEU A 89 14.00 -9.73 -6.72
N ALA A 90 14.59 -9.55 -7.90
CA ALA A 90 14.02 -8.68 -8.93
C ALA A 90 12.71 -9.23 -9.54
N PHE A 91 12.31 -10.45 -9.19
CA PHE A 91 11.14 -11.16 -9.74
C PHE A 91 10.17 -11.67 -8.67
N THR A 92 10.19 -11.10 -7.46
CA THR A 92 9.28 -11.51 -6.37
C THR A 92 7.87 -10.95 -6.57
N ASP A 93 6.90 -11.66 -5.99
CA ASP A 93 5.47 -11.34 -6.08
C ASP A 93 5.07 -10.26 -5.06
N GLU A 94 4.16 -9.36 -5.44
CA GLU A 94 3.74 -8.21 -4.65
C GLU A 94 2.36 -8.40 -4.01
N ASN A 95 1.99 -7.62 -3.00
CA ASN A 95 0.68 -7.71 -2.35
C ASN A 95 -0.42 -6.87 -3.03
N THR A 96 -0.28 -6.62 -4.34
CA THR A 96 -1.09 -5.67 -5.12
C THR A 96 -2.59 -5.95 -5.11
N GLU A 97 -3.00 -7.22 -5.11
CA GLU A 97 -4.42 -7.62 -5.05
C GLU A 97 -5.09 -7.14 -3.75
N GLU A 98 -4.47 -7.44 -2.62
CA GLU A 98 -5.00 -7.11 -1.29
C GLU A 98 -4.98 -5.60 -1.06
N VAL A 99 -3.94 -4.93 -1.56
CA VAL A 99 -3.81 -3.47 -1.55
C VAL A 99 -4.93 -2.82 -2.38
N SER A 100 -5.19 -3.32 -3.59
CA SER A 100 -6.26 -2.81 -4.46
C SER A 100 -7.63 -3.00 -3.82
N ARG A 101 -7.91 -4.19 -3.28
CA ARG A 101 -9.15 -4.48 -2.55
C ARG A 101 -9.32 -3.58 -1.32
N HIS A 102 -8.26 -3.37 -0.56
CA HIS A 102 -8.29 -2.50 0.61
C HIS A 102 -8.52 -1.03 0.22
N ALA A 103 -7.91 -0.56 -0.87
CA ALA A 103 -8.11 0.78 -1.39
C ALA A 103 -9.59 1.05 -1.72
N GLU A 104 -10.27 0.11 -2.38
CA GLU A 104 -11.71 0.25 -2.67
C GLU A 104 -12.57 0.36 -1.41
N ILE A 105 -12.34 -0.53 -0.43
CA ILE A 105 -13.11 -0.57 0.81
C ILE A 105 -12.85 0.69 1.65
N LYS A 106 -11.58 1.12 1.75
CA LYS A 106 -11.17 2.34 2.43
C LYS A 106 -11.80 3.58 1.78
N GLY A 107 -11.85 3.61 0.46
CA GLY A 107 -12.54 4.65 -0.31
C GLY A 107 -14.01 4.80 0.05
N LYS A 108 -14.75 3.68 0.08
CA LYS A 108 -16.16 3.64 0.49
C LYS A 108 -16.34 4.11 1.94
N TYR A 109 -15.48 3.64 2.85
CA TYR A 109 -15.47 4.03 4.25
C TYR A 109 -15.25 5.54 4.45
N GLU A 110 -14.28 6.13 3.73
CA GLU A 110 -14.01 7.57 3.80
C GLU A 110 -15.19 8.39 3.25
N ALA A 111 -15.78 7.95 2.15
CA ALA A 111 -16.94 8.61 1.55
C ALA A 111 -18.16 8.60 2.49
N ILE A 112 -18.51 7.46 3.08
CA ILE A 112 -19.65 7.36 4.01
C ILE A 112 -19.36 8.10 5.31
N LYS A 113 -18.13 8.05 5.83
CA LYS A 113 -17.72 8.78 7.04
C LYS A 113 -17.94 10.27 6.87
N ASN A 114 -17.56 10.83 5.72
CA ASN A 114 -17.76 12.24 5.42
C ASN A 114 -19.25 12.61 5.40
N VAL A 115 -20.11 11.78 4.79
CA VAL A 115 -21.56 12.02 4.78
C VAL A 115 -22.15 11.89 6.19
N PHE A 116 -21.78 10.85 6.93
CA PHE A 116 -22.26 10.61 8.28
C PHE A 116 -21.92 11.76 9.23
N ILE A 117 -20.66 12.23 9.21
CA ILE A 117 -20.23 13.38 10.00
C ILE A 117 -21.04 14.63 9.62
N ASN A 118 -21.13 14.93 8.31
CA ASN A 118 -21.78 16.15 7.85
C ASN A 118 -23.30 16.18 8.01
N LYS A 119 -23.98 15.02 8.00
CA LYS A 119 -25.44 14.92 8.02
C LYS A 119 -26.02 14.56 9.39
N CYS A 120 -25.30 13.77 10.19
CA CYS A 120 -25.86 13.15 11.40
C CYS A 120 -25.19 13.60 12.70
N ILE A 121 -23.99 14.18 12.64
CA ILE A 121 -23.26 14.69 13.80
C ILE A 121 -23.31 16.22 13.84
N LYS A 122 -23.13 16.85 12.68
CA LYS A 122 -23.18 18.30 12.49
C LYS A 122 -24.62 18.81 12.49
#